data_AF-A0A6B3G9E1-F1
#
_entry.id   AF-A0A6B3G9E1-F1
#
_cell.length_a   1.000
_cell.length_b   1.000
_cell.length_c   1.000
_cell.angle_alpha   90.00
_cell.angle_beta   90.00
_cell.angle_gamma   90.00
#
_symmetry.space_group_name_H-M   'P 1'
#
loop_
_entity.id
_entity.type
_entity.pdbx_description
1 polymer ?
#
loop_
_entity_poly.entity_id
_entity_poly.type
_entity_poly.pdbx_seq_one_letter_code
_entity_poly.pdbx_strand_id
1 'polypeptide(L)'
;DPRSRMLKSIAQSFGGPLVDFAVEVEAQVEAILAELKPGRELHTNVEFYAGVVMELCGLPRAMFTPTFCAARVIGWSANILEQAEDSKIIRPAARYVGAPPPQPVP
;
A
#
# COMPACT_ATOMS: atom_id res chain seq x y z
N ASP A 1 0.29 -10.89 -3.76
CA ASP A 1 -0.47 -9.86 -4.53
C ASP A 1 -0.27 -10.08 -6.04
N PRO A 2 -1.32 -10.27 -6.85
CA PRO A 2 -1.18 -10.49 -8.30
C PRO A 2 -0.51 -9.32 -9.04
N ARG A 3 -0.68 -8.09 -8.56
CA ARG A 3 -0.08 -6.89 -9.15
C ARG A 3 1.41 -6.82 -8.85
N SER A 4 1.82 -7.24 -7.65
CA SER A 4 3.23 -7.40 -7.29
C SER A 4 3.94 -8.35 -8.26
N ARG A 5 3.33 -9.52 -8.53
CA ARG A 5 3.86 -10.50 -9.50
C ARG A 5 4.01 -9.92 -10.91
N MET A 6 3.03 -9.14 -11.37
CA MET A 6 3.10 -8.45 -12.66
C MET A 6 4.24 -7.43 -12.69
N LEU A 7 4.37 -6.60 -11.65
CA LEU A 7 5.44 -5.60 -11.56
C LEU A 7 6.82 -6.24 -11.41
N LYS A 8 6.94 -7.38 -10.72
CA LYS A 8 8.16 -8.19 -10.69
C LYS A 8 8.59 -8.61 -12.09
N SER A 9 7.66 -9.13 -12.89
CA SER A 9 7.94 -9.51 -14.28
C SER A 9 8.38 -8.30 -15.13
N ILE A 10 7.76 -7.14 -14.93
CA ILE A 10 8.16 -5.90 -15.61
C ILE A 10 9.57 -5.49 -15.17
N ALA A 11 9.85 -5.43 -13.86
CA ALA A 11 11.18 -5.12 -13.35
C ALA A 11 12.26 -6.08 -13.91
N GLN A 12 11.97 -7.38 -13.94
CA GLN A 12 12.86 -8.40 -14.52
C GLN A 12 13.12 -8.17 -16.02
N SER A 13 12.19 -7.57 -16.77
CA SER A 13 12.41 -7.21 -18.18
C SER A 13 13.37 -6.02 -18.37
N PHE A 14 13.47 -5.12 -17.39
CA PHE A 14 14.50 -4.07 -17.38
C PHE A 14 15.87 -4.64 -16.98
N GLY A 15 15.88 -5.57 -16.01
CA GLY A 15 17.10 -6.18 -15.48
C GLY A 15 18.01 -5.20 -14.73
N GLY A 16 19.21 -5.66 -14.38
CA GLY A 16 20.24 -4.86 -13.74
C GLY A 16 20.31 -5.01 -12.22
N PRO A 17 21.34 -4.40 -11.60
CA PRO A 17 21.74 -4.72 -10.22
C PRO A 17 20.67 -4.41 -9.19
N LEU A 18 19.85 -3.37 -9.43
CA LEU A 18 18.74 -3.02 -8.54
C LEU A 18 17.64 -4.10 -8.55
N VAL A 19 17.36 -4.68 -9.73
CA VAL A 19 16.34 -5.72 -9.88
C VAL A 19 16.82 -7.01 -9.22
N ASP A 20 18.07 -7.40 -9.48
CA ASP A 20 18.67 -8.60 -8.88
C ASP A 20 18.68 -8.48 -7.35
N PHE A 21 19.07 -7.31 -6.83
CA PHE A 21 19.01 -7.03 -5.41
C PHE A 21 17.59 -7.10 -4.84
N ALA A 22 16.60 -6.52 -5.52
CA ALA A 22 15.21 -6.57 -5.07
C ALA A 22 14.66 -8.00 -5.03
N VAL A 23 14.99 -8.84 -6.01
CA VAL A 23 14.58 -10.25 -6.05
C VAL A 23 15.22 -11.04 -4.92
N GLU A 24 16.51 -10.83 -4.65
CA GLU A 24 17.21 -11.48 -3.54
C GLU A 24 16.62 -11.05 -2.19
N VAL A 25 16.38 -9.74 -2.01
CA VAL A 25 15.76 -9.21 -0.78
C VAL A 25 14.37 -9.80 -0.56
N GLU A 26 13.53 -9.90 -1.60
CA GLU A 26 12.22 -10.56 -1.48
C GLU A 26 12.37 -12.00 -0.99
N ALA A 27 13.24 -12.80 -1.63
CA ALA A 27 13.42 -14.20 -1.27
C ALA A 27 13.91 -14.39 0.18
N GLN A 28 14.91 -13.61 0.60
CA GLN A 28 15.46 -13.69 1.95
C GLN A 28 14.46 -13.22 3.01
N VAL A 29 13.76 -12.10 2.76
CA VAL A 29 12.77 -11.57 3.71
C VAL A 29 11.58 -12.53 3.84
N GLU A 30 11.09 -13.13 2.76
CA GLU A 30 10.02 -14.11 2.82
C GLU A 30 10.44 -15.36 3.60
N ALA A 31 11.66 -15.88 3.40
CA ALA A 31 12.18 -17.02 4.16
C ALA A 31 12.25 -16.71 5.67
N ILE A 32 12.83 -15.56 6.04
CA ILE A 32 12.91 -15.11 7.44
C ILE A 32 11.52 -14.93 8.05
N LEU A 33 10.57 -14.36 7.30
CA LEU A 33 9.21 -14.18 7.79
C LEU A 33 8.47 -15.50 8.00
N ALA A 34 8.72 -16.51 7.16
CA ALA A 34 8.16 -17.84 7.33
C ALA A 34 8.66 -18.50 8.62
N GLU A 35 9.94 -18.32 8.97
CA GLU A 35 10.53 -18.81 10.21
C GLU A 35 9.99 -18.07 11.45
N LEU A 36 9.93 -16.73 11.41
CA LEU A 36 9.55 -15.90 12.55
C LEU A 36 8.03 -15.88 12.80
N LYS A 37 7.22 -16.11 11.77
CA LYS A 37 5.75 -16.02 11.81
C LYS A 37 5.11 -17.25 11.17
N PRO A 38 5.33 -18.45 11.73
CA PRO A 38 4.80 -19.68 11.16
C PRO A 38 3.26 -19.63 11.06
N GLY A 39 2.74 -20.13 9.94
CA GLY A 39 1.30 -20.10 9.63
C GLY A 39 0.77 -18.76 9.13
N ARG A 40 1.62 -17.76 8.91
CA ARG A 40 1.26 -16.51 8.23
C ARG A 40 1.97 -16.41 6.88
N GLU A 41 1.18 -16.47 5.80
CA GLU A 41 1.66 -16.22 4.45
C GLU A 41 1.88 -14.71 4.25
N LEU A 42 3.13 -14.27 4.41
CA LEU A 42 3.54 -12.88 4.26
C LEU A 42 4.36 -12.74 2.99
N HIS A 43 3.81 -12.00 2.02
CA HIS A 43 4.40 -11.78 0.70
C HIS A 43 4.50 -10.30 0.39
N THR A 44 5.31 -9.96 -0.61
CA THR A 44 5.37 -8.58 -1.11
C THR A 44 4.00 -8.13 -1.65
N ASN A 45 3.69 -6.87 -1.37
CA ASN A 45 2.57 -6.16 -1.98
C ASN A 45 3.03 -5.42 -3.24
N VAL A 46 2.07 -4.82 -3.95
CA VAL A 46 2.33 -4.07 -5.19
C VAL A 46 3.40 -2.97 -5.01
N GLU A 47 3.48 -2.34 -3.83
CA GLU A 47 4.37 -1.23 -3.57
C GLU A 47 5.86 -1.62 -3.66
N PHE A 48 6.22 -2.86 -3.31
CA PHE A 48 7.61 -3.32 -3.33
C PHE A 48 8.23 -3.20 -4.73
N TYR A 49 7.62 -3.85 -5.74
CA TYR A 49 8.11 -3.77 -7.11
C TYR A 49 7.70 -2.48 -7.84
N ALA A 50 6.64 -1.78 -7.39
CA ALA A 50 6.32 -0.47 -7.94
C ALA A 50 7.48 0.53 -7.71
N GLY A 51 8.10 0.51 -6.53
CA GLY A 51 9.27 1.36 -6.25
C GLY A 51 10.45 1.05 -7.17
N VAL A 52 10.75 -0.24 -7.39
CA VAL A 52 11.82 -0.68 -8.29
C VAL A 52 11.57 -0.20 -9.71
N VAL A 53 10.37 -0.41 -10.24
CA VAL A 53 10.01 0.02 -11.61
C VAL A 53 10.06 1.54 -11.74
N MET A 54 9.55 2.30 -10.76
CA MET A 54 9.58 3.76 -10.81
C MET A 54 11.01 4.32 -10.76
N GLU A 55 11.90 3.72 -9.96
CA GLU A 55 13.32 4.08 -9.93
C GLU A 55 13.99 3.82 -11.29
N LEU A 56 13.72 2.65 -11.90
CA LEU A 56 14.25 2.29 -13.23
C LEU A 56 13.73 3.21 -14.34
N CYS A 57 12.50 3.71 -14.22
CA CYS A 57 11.93 4.72 -15.11
C CYS A 57 12.51 6.13 -14.88
N GLY A 58 13.42 6.31 -13.91
CA GLY A 58 14.06 7.60 -13.61
C GLY A 58 13.16 8.58 -12.87
N LEU A 59 12.09 8.12 -12.24
CA LEU A 59 11.23 9.00 -11.44
C LEU A 59 11.97 9.40 -10.15
N PRO A 60 11.98 10.70 -9.77
CA PRO A 60 12.43 11.09 -8.45
C PRO A 60 11.60 10.40 -7.37
N ARG A 61 12.22 9.92 -6.28
CA ARG A 61 11.51 9.22 -5.19
C ARG A 61 10.36 10.03 -4.58
N ALA A 62 10.51 11.36 -4.53
CA ALA A 62 9.45 12.27 -4.11
C ALA A 62 8.17 12.18 -4.98
N MET A 63 8.29 11.66 -6.21
CA MET A 63 7.20 11.48 -7.16
C MET A 63 6.55 10.09 -7.12
N PHE A 64 7.02 9.15 -6.31
CA PHE A 64 6.44 7.80 -6.25
C PHE A 64 4.97 7.84 -5.78
N THR A 65 4.70 8.53 -4.67
CA THR A 65 3.33 8.69 -4.15
C THR A 65 2.44 9.49 -5.11
N PRO A 66 2.88 10.65 -5.66
CA PRO A 66 2.11 11.35 -6.70
C PRO A 66 1.78 10.48 -7.92
N THR A 67 2.72 9.66 -8.39
CA THR A 67 2.51 8.76 -9.55
C THR A 67 1.45 7.69 -9.24
N PHE A 68 1.51 7.10 -8.04
CA PHE A 68 0.47 6.21 -7.56
C PHE A 68 -0.90 6.90 -7.50
N CYS A 69 -0.95 8.13 -6.97
CA CYS A 69 -2.19 8.92 -6.89
C CYS A 69 -2.78 9.20 -8.27
N ALA A 70 -1.94 9.50 -9.27
CA ALA A 70 -2.39 9.75 -10.64
C ALA A 70 -3.11 8.53 -11.24
N ALA A 71 -2.63 7.30 -10.98
CA ALA A 71 -3.35 6.10 -11.38
C ALA A 71 -4.62 5.87 -10.54
N ARG A 72 -4.57 6.18 -9.24
CA ARG A 72 -5.66 5.86 -8.30
C ARG A 72 -6.83 6.83 -8.34
N VAL A 73 -6.65 8.04 -8.87
CA VAL A 73 -7.73 9.02 -9.02
C VAL A 73 -8.90 8.47 -9.83
N ILE A 74 -8.64 7.64 -10.85
CA ILE A 74 -9.69 7.00 -11.65
C ILE A 74 -10.58 6.13 -10.76
N GLY A 75 -9.97 5.29 -9.92
CA GLY A 75 -10.70 4.44 -8.99
C GLY A 75 -11.44 5.24 -7.93
N TRP A 76 -10.80 6.28 -7.36
CA TRP A 76 -11.46 7.15 -6.39
C TRP A 76 -12.68 7.85 -6.97
N SER A 77 -12.54 8.44 -8.17
CA SER A 77 -13.66 9.08 -8.87
C SER A 77 -14.79 8.10 -9.17
N ALA A 78 -14.48 6.88 -9.61
CA ALA A 78 -15.49 5.84 -9.84
C ALA A 78 -16.24 5.47 -8.55
N ASN A 79 -15.52 5.23 -7.44
CA ASN A 79 -16.14 4.92 -6.14
C ASN A 79 -16.96 6.10 -5.60
N ILE A 80 -16.52 7.35 -5.83
CA ILE A 80 -17.28 8.54 -5.43
C ILE A 80 -18.60 8.63 -6.21
N LEU A 81 -18.57 8.38 -7.52
CA LEU A 81 -19.78 8.39 -8.36
C LEU A 81 -20.74 7.28 -7.93
N GLU A 82 -20.23 6.06 -7.70
CA GLU A 82 -21.04 4.94 -7.18
C GLU A 82 -21.66 5.26 -5.81
N GLN A 83 -20.88 5.84 -4.89
CA GLN A 83 -21.39 6.23 -3.57
C GLN A 83 -22.41 7.38 -3.64
N ALA A 84 -22.31 8.26 -4.64
CA ALA A 84 -23.24 9.37 -4.82
C ALA A 84 -24.65 8.93 -5.28
N GLU A 85 -24.79 7.70 -5.80
CA GLU A 85 -26.08 7.09 -6.09
C GLU A 85 -26.80 6.60 -4.83
N ASP A 86 -26.08 6.40 -3.72
CA ASP A 86 -26.64 6.06 -2.41
C ASP A 86 -26.89 7.33 -1.56
N SER A 87 -28.11 7.49 -1.06
CA SER A 87 -28.52 8.57 -0.16
C SER A 87 -27.89 8.52 1.25
N LYS A 88 -27.17 7.45 1.58
CA LYS A 88 -26.64 7.21 2.92
C LYS A 88 -25.36 8.02 3.22
N ILE A 89 -25.46 8.90 4.23
CA ILE A 89 -24.29 9.61 4.77
C ILE A 89 -23.44 8.68 5.65
N ILE A 90 -22.13 8.66 5.41
CA ILE A 90 -21.15 7.97 6.25
C ILE A 90 -20.89 8.81 7.52
N ARG A 91 -21.48 8.42 8.65
CA ARG A 91 -21.33 9.08 9.95
C ARG A 91 -21.08 8.07 11.08
N PRO A 92 -19.82 7.60 11.27
CA PRO A 92 -19.49 6.71 12.38
C PRO A 92 -19.61 7.43 13.73
N ALA A 93 -19.93 6.68 14.78
CA ALA A 93 -19.93 7.17 16.15
C ALA A 93 -18.67 6.73 16.89
N ALA A 94 -18.21 7.53 17.85
CA ALA A 94 -17.12 7.19 18.74
C ALA A 94 -17.63 6.96 20.17
N ARG A 95 -17.03 6.00 20.88
CA ARG A 95 -17.29 5.80 22.31
C ARG A 95 -16.28 6.60 23.13
N TYR A 96 -16.75 7.58 23.88
CA TYR A 96 -15.91 8.30 24.83
C TYR A 96 -15.56 7.40 26.03
N VAL A 97 -14.28 7.36 26.39
CA VAL A 97 -13.73 6.56 27.52
C VAL A 97 -12.90 7.41 28.49
N GLY A 98 -13.00 8.74 28.39
CA GLY A 98 -12.33 9.66 29.30
C GLY A 98 -13.09 9.84 30.61
N ALA A 99 -12.53 10.66 31.49
CA ALA A 99 -13.15 10.99 32.76
C ALA A 99 -14.52 11.66 32.57
N PRO A 100 -15.48 11.44 33.49
CA PRO A 100 -16.75 12.17 33.45
C PRO A 100 -16.49 13.69 33.48
N PRO A 101 -17.39 14.50 32.91
CA PRO A 101 -17.25 15.95 32.93
C PRO A 101 -17.10 16.45 34.38
N PRO A 102 -16.23 17.45 34.62
CA PRO A 102 -16.03 17.99 35.96
C PRO A 102 -17.35 18.51 36.53
N GLN A 103 -17.63 18.16 37.79
CA GLN A 103 -18.77 18.69 38.52
C GLN A 103 -18.56 20.19 38.78
N PRO A 104 -19.60 21.04 38.69
CA PRO A 104 -19.49 22.42 39.12
C PRO A 104 -19.05 22.49 40.59
N VAL A 105 -18.01 23.27 40.88
CA VAL A 105 -17.63 23.60 42.26
C VAL A 105 -18.59 24.68 42.81
N PRO A 106 -18.85 24.71 44.13
CA PRO A 106 -19.75 25.68 44.76
C PRO A 106 -19.37 27.14 44.50
#